data_AF-A0A0F9GL99-F1
#
_entry.id   AF-A0A0F9GL99-F1
#
_cell.length_a   1.000
_cell.length_b   1.000
_cell.length_c   1.000
_cell.angle_alpha   90.00
_cell.angle_beta   90.00
_cell.angle_gamma   90.00
#
_symmetry.space_group_name_H-M   'P 1'
#
loop_
_entity.id
_entity.type
_entity.pdbx_description
1 polymer ?
#
loop_
_entity_poly.entity_id
_entity_poly.type
_entity_poly.pdbx_seq_one_letter_code
_entity_poly.pdbx_strand_id
1 'polypeptide(L)'
;MDVSIDHPTGNANFSIVTVHGIDLAFSYRTNIGIRIGYERWTLRVNEWGPTTGKHMNYLNEDKSARLEGNEFKGFVNDMLENVMSL
;
A
#
# COMPACT_ATOMS: atom_id res chain seq x y z
N MET A 1 18.31 -1.52 10.59
CA MET A 1 16.85 -1.34 10.46
C MET A 1 16.65 -0.51 9.22
N ASP A 2 16.25 -1.15 8.12
CA ASP A 2 16.03 -0.45 6.86
C ASP A 2 14.57 0.02 6.87
N VAL A 3 14.40 1.22 7.41
CA VAL A 3 13.14 1.95 7.39
C VAL A 3 13.34 3.17 6.51
N SER A 4 12.51 3.32 5.50
CA SER A 4 12.52 4.49 4.63
C SER A 4 11.11 4.98 4.31
N ILE A 5 11.02 6.27 4.00
CA ILE A 5 9.80 6.89 3.53
C ILE A 5 10.15 7.59 2.21
N ASP A 6 9.41 7.25 1.16
CA ASP A 6 9.48 7.90 -0.14
C ASP A 6 8.19 8.65 -0.46
N HIS A 7 8.29 9.72 -1.25
CA HIS A 7 7.17 10.52 -1.74
C HIS A 7 7.17 10.52 -3.28
N PRO A 8 6.58 9.51 -3.95
CA PRO A 8 6.75 9.32 -5.39
C PRO A 8 6.29 10.50 -6.27
N THR A 9 5.36 11.30 -5.77
CA THR A 9 4.83 12.49 -6.46
C THR A 9 5.46 13.80 -5.97
N GLY A 10 6.48 13.73 -5.11
CA GLY A 10 7.07 14.89 -4.42
C GLY A 10 6.14 15.54 -3.38
N ASN A 11 4.95 14.98 -3.15
CA ASN A 11 3.96 15.51 -2.21
C ASN A 11 3.73 14.52 -1.06
N ALA A 12 3.63 15.02 0.16
CA ALA A 12 3.41 14.21 1.36
C ALA A 12 2.02 13.52 1.43
N ASN A 13 1.12 13.82 0.49
CA ASN A 13 -0.18 13.16 0.38
C ASN A 13 -0.09 11.78 -0.26
N PHE A 14 1.07 11.38 -0.79
CA PHE A 14 1.33 10.03 -1.27
C PHE A 14 2.71 9.59 -0.78
N SER A 15 2.73 8.55 0.04
CA SER A 15 3.96 8.06 0.66
C SER A 15 4.07 6.55 0.51
N ILE A 16 5.29 6.05 0.31
CA ILE A 16 5.61 4.63 0.41
C ILE A 16 6.53 4.46 1.62
N VAL A 17 6.10 3.66 2.59
CA VAL A 17 6.87 3.35 3.79
C VAL A 17 7.41 1.94 3.65
N THR A 18 8.73 1.81 3.64
CA THR A 18 9.41 0.51 3.56
C THR A 18 9.86 0.12 4.96
N VAL A 19 9.51 -1.10 5.38
CA VAL A 19 9.91 -1.69 6.66
C VAL A 19 10.24 -3.16 6.43
N HIS A 20 11.51 -3.54 6.65
CA HIS A 20 11.95 -4.95 6.53
C HIS A 20 11.58 -5.61 5.17
N GLY A 21 11.63 -4.84 4.08
CA GLY A 21 11.30 -5.33 2.74
C GLY A 21 9.81 -5.38 2.41
N ILE A 22 8.94 -4.94 3.33
CA ILE A 22 7.53 -4.66 3.05
C ILE A 22 7.39 -3.20 2.67
N ASP A 23 6.72 -2.93 1.55
CA ASP A 23 6.31 -1.58 1.19
C ASP A 23 4.82 -1.39 1.48
N LEU A 24 4.51 -0.31 2.20
CA LEU A 24 3.16 0.14 2.50
C LEU A 24 2.90 1.48 1.82
N ALA A 25 1.92 1.54 0.93
CA ALA A 25 1.56 2.77 0.24
C ALA A 25 0.40 3.48 0.95
N PHE A 26 0.57 4.77 1.20
CA PHE A 26 -0.41 5.61 1.88
C PHE A 26 -0.89 6.76 1.00
N SER A 27 -2.21 6.92 0.89
CA SER A 27 -2.85 8.15 0.41
C SER A 27 -3.31 8.96 1.62
N TYR A 28 -2.71 10.13 1.84
CA TYR A 28 -2.79 10.87 3.09
C TYR A 28 -2.39 9.98 4.30
N ARG A 29 -3.35 9.54 5.11
CA ARG A 29 -3.15 8.65 6.26
C ARG A 29 -3.69 7.24 6.03
N THR A 30 -4.28 6.98 4.87
CA THR A 30 -4.96 5.73 4.56
C THR A 30 -3.98 4.80 3.85
N ASN A 31 -3.76 3.60 4.40
CA ASN A 31 -3.07 2.53 3.68
C ASN A 31 -3.95 2.07 2.51
N ILE A 32 -3.41 2.19 1.29
CA ILE A 32 -4.08 1.86 0.03
C ILE A 32 -3.42 0.70 -0.71
N GLY A 33 -2.25 0.23 -0.26
CA GLY A 33 -1.51 -0.83 -0.92
C GLY A 33 -0.40 -1.42 -0.09
N ILE A 34 -0.10 -2.69 -0.35
CA ILE A 34 1.03 -3.44 0.24
C ILE A 34 1.72 -4.27 -0.85
N ARG A 35 3.04 -4.44 -0.74
CA ARG A 35 3.81 -5.47 -1.47
C ARG A 35 5.01 -5.94 -0.65
N ILE A 36 5.53 -7.12 -0.99
CA ILE A 36 6.79 -7.64 -0.46
C ILE A 36 7.87 -7.57 -1.55
N GLY A 37 8.97 -6.90 -1.27
CA GLY A 37 10.09 -6.74 -2.20
C GLY A 37 9.66 -6.20 -3.57
N TYR A 38 9.88 -7.00 -4.61
CA TYR A 38 9.58 -6.65 -6.00
C TYR A 38 8.26 -7.25 -6.52
N GLU A 39 7.41 -7.76 -5.64
CA GLU A 39 6.09 -8.29 -6.01
C GLU A 39 5.13 -7.19 -6.49
N ARG A 40 4.04 -7.62 -7.12
CA ARG A 40 2.95 -6.72 -7.52
C ARG A 40 2.26 -6.14 -6.29
N TRP A 41 1.76 -4.92 -6.42
CA TRP A 41 0.94 -4.29 -5.40
C TRP A 41 -0.41 -4.99 -5.24
N THR A 42 -0.71 -5.41 -4.02
CA THR A 42 -2.07 -5.69 -3.57
C THR A 42 -2.68 -4.38 -3.10
N LEU A 43 -3.78 -3.95 -3.70
CA LEU A 43 -4.41 -2.65 -3.43
C LEU A 43 -5.81 -2.84 -2.84
N ARG A 44 -6.27 -1.86 -2.05
CA ARG A 44 -7.67 -1.77 -1.60
C ARG A 44 -8.57 -1.30 -2.75
N VAL A 45 -9.89 -1.44 -2.67
CA VAL A 45 -10.84 -0.72 -3.55
C VAL A 45 -10.84 0.77 -3.21
N ASN A 46 -10.98 1.65 -4.21
CA ASN A 46 -10.98 3.09 -3.97
C ASN A 46 -12.35 3.56 -3.45
N GLU A 47 -12.42 3.95 -2.18
CA GLU A 47 -13.65 4.45 -1.53
C GLU A 47 -13.57 5.95 -1.19
N TRP A 48 -12.47 6.64 -1.55
CA TRP A 48 -12.19 8.02 -1.09
C TRP A 48 -12.24 9.08 -2.18
N GLY A 49 -12.29 8.67 -3.45
CA GLY A 49 -12.44 9.58 -4.58
C GLY A 49 -11.19 9.76 -5.45
N PRO A 50 -11.15 10.80 -6.31
CA PRO A 50 -10.24 10.86 -7.45
C PRO A 50 -8.76 10.91 -7.10
N THR A 51 -8.38 11.67 -6.06
CA THR A 51 -6.96 11.82 -5.67
C THR A 51 -6.36 10.48 -5.24
N THR A 52 -7.04 9.76 -4.34
CA THR A 52 -6.62 8.41 -3.93
C THR A 52 -6.62 7.45 -5.12
N GLY A 53 -7.60 7.54 -6.01
CA GLY A 53 -7.62 6.76 -7.25
C GLY A 53 -6.39 6.97 -8.13
N LYS A 54 -5.89 8.20 -8.24
CA LYS A 54 -4.63 8.49 -8.96
C LYS A 54 -3.42 7.86 -8.29
N HIS A 55 -3.30 7.95 -6.96
CA HIS A 55 -2.22 7.29 -6.22
C HIS A 55 -2.26 5.77 -6.42
N MET A 56 -3.44 5.16 -6.42
CA MET A 56 -3.59 3.72 -6.64
C MET A 56 -3.23 3.31 -8.06
N ASN A 57 -3.61 4.10 -9.07
CA ASN A 57 -3.25 3.83 -10.45
C ASN A 57 -1.74 3.95 -10.70
N TYR A 58 -1.04 4.81 -9.94
CA TYR A 58 0.43 4.86 -9.95
C TYR A 58 1.06 3.53 -9.50
N LEU A 59 0.45 2.87 -8.51
CA LEU A 59 0.93 1.59 -7.97
C LEU A 59 0.57 0.42 -8.89
N ASN A 60 -0.69 0.35 -9.31
CA ASN A 60 -1.22 -0.64 -10.25
C ASN A 60 -2.55 -0.14 -10.85
N GLU A 61 -2.59 0.00 -12.18
CA GLU A 61 -3.78 0.43 -12.91
C GLU A 61 -4.88 -0.63 -13.00
N ASP A 62 -4.54 -1.91 -12.81
CA ASP A 62 -5.51 -3.00 -12.80
C ASP A 62 -6.40 -2.90 -11.57
N LYS A 63 -7.70 -2.70 -11.83
CA LYS A 63 -8.72 -2.58 -10.79
C LYS A 63 -9.34 -3.91 -10.41
N SER A 64 -9.18 -4.95 -11.24
CA SER A 64 -9.82 -6.25 -11.04
C SER A 64 -9.24 -7.04 -9.86
N ALA A 65 -7.99 -6.76 -9.51
CA ALA A 65 -7.26 -7.41 -8.43
C ALA A 65 -7.28 -6.64 -7.09
N ARG A 66 -8.19 -5.66 -6.94
CA ARG A 66 -8.28 -4.84 -5.73
C ARG A 66 -9.18 -5.50 -4.69
N LEU A 67 -8.75 -5.50 -3.43
CA LEU A 67 -9.45 -6.12 -2.30
C LEU A 67 -10.41 -5.14 -1.65
N GLU A 68 -11.56 -5.64 -1.20
CA GLU A 68 -12.51 -4.85 -0.41
C GLU A 68 -11.91 -4.44 0.94
N GLY A 69 -12.43 -3.39 1.57
CA GLY A 69 -11.76 -2.77 2.71
C GLY A 69 -11.43 -3.69 3.89
N ASN A 70 -12.35 -4.61 4.24
CA ASN A 70 -12.12 -5.57 5.31
C ASN A 70 -11.16 -6.69 4.90
N GLU A 71 -11.26 -7.17 3.66
CA GLU A 71 -10.37 -8.19 3.11
C GLU A 71 -8.93 -7.67 3.02
N PHE A 72 -8.75 -6.45 2.53
CA PHE A 72 -7.47 -5.76 2.49
C PHE A 72 -6.84 -5.63 3.89
N LYS A 73 -7.64 -5.24 4.88
CA LYS A 73 -7.15 -5.09 6.26
C LYS A 73 -6.70 -6.43 6.84
N GLY A 74 -7.47 -7.50 6.62
CA GLY A 74 -7.08 -8.86 7.03
C GLY A 74 -5.76 -9.26 6.38
N PHE A 75 -5.66 -9.11 5.06
CA PHE A 75 -4.45 -9.41 4.30
C PHE A 75 -3.21 -8.65 4.83
N VAL A 76 -3.33 -7.34 5.08
CA VAL A 76 -2.21 -6.55 5.62
C VAL A 76 -1.78 -7.04 7.00
N ASN A 77 -2.73 -7.31 7.89
CA ASN A 77 -2.42 -7.79 9.24
C ASN A 77 -1.70 -9.14 9.19
N ASP A 78 -2.23 -10.10 8.42
CA ASP A 78 -1.62 -11.42 8.27
C ASP A 78 -0.18 -11.30 7.73
N MET A 79 0.04 -10.43 6.75
CA MET A 79 1.36 -10.20 6.16
C MET A 79 2.34 -9.56 7.15
N LEU A 80 1.89 -8.58 7.93
CA LEU A 80 2.71 -7.95 8.95
C LEU A 80 3.07 -8.92 10.08
N GLU A 81 2.11 -9.71 10.56
CA GLU A 81 2.34 -10.72 11.61
C GLU A 81 3.36 -11.78 11.15
N ASN A 82 3.28 -12.24 9.91
CA ASN A 82 4.23 -13.21 9.35
C ASN A 82 5.67 -12.66 9.27
N VAL A 83 5.85 -11.37 9.02
CA VAL A 83 7.18 -10.76 8.91
C VAL A 83 7.74 -10.34 10.26
N MET A 84 6.89 -9.92 11.21
CA MET A 84 7.30 -9.51 12.55
C MET A 84 7.48 -10.69 13.53
N SER A 85 7.06 -11.90 13.16
CA SER A 85 7.25 -13.13 13.93
C SER A 85 8.54 -13.90 13.58
N LEU A 86 9.29 -13.44 12.57
CA LEU A 86 10.62 -13.93 12.19
C LEU A 86 11.73 -13.15 12.90
#